data_AF-A0AAU6VDQ5-F1
#
_entry.id   AF-A0AAU6VDQ5-F1
#
_cell.length_a   1.000
_cell.length_b   1.000
_cell.length_c   1.000
_cell.angle_alpha   90.00
_cell.angle_beta   90.00
_cell.angle_gamma   90.00
#
_symmetry.space_group_name_H-M   'P 1'
#
loop_
_entity.id
_entity.type
_entity.pdbx_description
1 polymer ?
#
loop_
_entity_poly.entity_id
_entity_poly.type
_entity_poly.pdbx_seq_one_letter_code
_entity_poly.pdbx_strand_id
1 'polypeptide(L)'
;MNEDIKRKAAVRAKRYRDKKKQAKHHEVRGLLLHPTVHSKLKEVCEFYAYPAEPYSEVEAIEACILRAHNDMAPIQQELGTCSKCGEQLPQGCAKLASGGLFKGDAQCWHTINRVRIYTPGRA
;
A
#
# COMPACT_ATOMS: atom_id res chain seq x y z
N MET A 1 27.12 -14.28 -12.98
CA MET A 1 25.93 -14.32 -12.09
C MET A 1 25.18 -12.98 -12.05
N ASN A 2 25.85 -11.83 -12.04
CA ASN A 2 25.21 -10.50 -11.96
C ASN A 2 24.50 -10.07 -13.26
N GLU A 3 25.04 -10.39 -14.44
CA GLU A 3 24.42 -10.03 -15.72
C GLU A 3 23.13 -10.79 -16.02
N ASP A 4 23.05 -12.08 -15.69
CA ASP A 4 21.82 -12.86 -15.89
C ASP A 4 20.66 -12.38 -15.02
N ILE A 5 20.95 -11.90 -13.82
CA ILE A 5 19.94 -11.29 -12.93
C ILE A 5 19.46 -9.97 -13.53
N LYS A 6 20.37 -9.10 -13.99
CA LYS A 6 20.03 -7.84 -14.67
C LYS A 6 19.21 -8.08 -15.93
N ARG A 7 19.60 -9.07 -16.75
CA ARG A 7 18.86 -9.46 -17.97
C ARG A 7 17.46 -9.97 -17.64
N LYS A 8 17.31 -10.83 -16.63
CA LYS A 8 16.00 -11.32 -16.18
C LYS A 8 15.11 -10.19 -15.65
N ALA A 9 15.67 -9.24 -14.90
CA ALA A 9 14.95 -8.06 -14.42
C ALA A 9 14.49 -7.15 -15.58
N ALA A 10 15.36 -6.88 -16.55
CA ALA A 10 15.03 -6.10 -17.73
C ALA A 10 13.96 -6.77 -18.60
N VAL A 11 14.02 -8.10 -18.77
CA VAL A 11 12.99 -8.89 -19.47
C VAL A 11 11.65 -8.84 -18.72
N ARG A 12 11.67 -8.90 -17.38
CA ARG A 12 10.46 -8.76 -16.56
C ARG A 12 9.84 -7.37 -16.70
N ALA A 13 10.66 -6.31 -16.66
CA ALA A 13 10.22 -4.94 -16.88
C ALA A 13 9.65 -4.75 -18.29
N LYS A 14 10.30 -5.33 -19.32
CA LYS A 14 9.79 -5.30 -20.71
C LYS A 14 8.44 -6.01 -20.83
N ARG A 15 8.32 -7.24 -20.31
CA ARG A 15 7.05 -7.99 -20.30
C ARG A 15 5.94 -7.23 -19.57
N TYR A 16 6.27 -6.56 -18.47
CA TYR A 16 5.34 -5.72 -17.74
C TYR A 16 4.85 -4.55 -18.62
N ARG A 17 5.75 -3.84 -19.29
CA ARG A 17 5.40 -2.77 -20.24
C ARG A 17 4.54 -3.26 -21.40
N ASP A 18 4.87 -4.41 -21.98
CA ASP A 18 4.12 -4.98 -23.11
C ASP A 18 2.70 -5.41 -22.69
N LYS A 19 2.56 -6.02 -21.50
CA LYS A 19 1.24 -6.30 -20.91
C LYS A 19 0.47 -5.02 -20.58
N LYS A 20 1.16 -3.98 -20.10
CA LYS A 20 0.57 -2.66 -19.84
C LYS A 20 -0.05 -2.07 -21.10
N LYS A 21 0.60 -2.20 -22.27
CA LYS A 21 0.02 -1.74 -23.56
C LYS A 21 -1.25 -2.48 -23.97
N GLN A 22 -1.39 -3.75 -23.57
CA GLN A 22 -2.56 -4.58 -23.90
C GLN A 22 -3.70 -4.43 -22.88
N ALA A 23 -3.43 -3.86 -21.71
CA ALA A 23 -4.42 -3.67 -20.66
C ALA A 23 -5.34 -2.49 -20.97
N LYS A 24 -6.65 -2.67 -20.73
CA LYS A 24 -7.62 -1.56 -20.72
C LYS A 24 -7.43 -0.77 -19.43
N HIS A 25 -6.65 0.31 -19.50
CA HIS A 25 -6.48 1.25 -18.40
C HIS A 25 -7.80 1.96 -18.10
N HIS A 26 -8.11 2.12 -16.82
CA HIS A 26 -9.26 2.90 -16.36
C HIS A 26 -8.72 4.14 -15.67
N GLU A 27 -9.17 5.31 -16.12
CA GLU A 27 -8.82 6.56 -15.47
C GLU A 27 -9.57 6.67 -14.14
N VAL A 28 -8.82 6.73 -13.04
CA VAL A 28 -9.36 7.16 -11.76
C VAL A 28 -9.33 8.69 -11.79
N ARG A 29 -10.51 9.32 -11.81
CA ARG A 29 -10.76 10.79 -11.90
C ARG A 29 -9.55 11.64 -11.48
N GLY A 30 -9.09 12.51 -12.39
CA GLY A 30 -8.10 13.58 -12.23
C GLY A 30 -7.47 13.71 -10.84
N LEU A 31 -6.38 12.97 -10.63
CA LEU A 31 -5.65 12.96 -9.37
C LEU A 31 -4.93 14.29 -9.16
N LEU A 32 -5.43 15.12 -8.25
CA LEU A 32 -4.77 16.35 -7.83
C LEU A 32 -4.01 16.10 -6.53
N LEU A 33 -2.67 16.16 -6.60
CA LEU A 33 -1.80 15.98 -5.44
C LEU A 33 -1.45 17.32 -4.80
N HIS A 34 -1.44 17.36 -3.47
CA HIS A 34 -0.85 18.49 -2.74
C HIS A 34 0.64 18.64 -3.14
N PRO A 35 1.18 19.88 -3.29
CA PRO A 35 2.55 20.07 -3.76
C PRO A 35 3.61 19.28 -2.99
N THR A 36 3.47 19.18 -1.67
CA THR A 36 4.35 18.36 -0.82
C THR A 36 4.30 16.87 -1.17
N VAL A 37 3.12 16.34 -1.48
CA VAL A 37 2.95 14.93 -1.87
C VAL A 37 3.53 14.70 -3.27
N HIS A 38 3.34 15.66 -4.17
CA HIS A 38 3.92 15.62 -5.51
C HIS A 38 5.47 15.62 -5.47
N SER A 39 6.08 16.45 -4.63
CA SER A 39 7.54 16.43 -4.43
C SER A 39 8.03 15.07 -3.93
N LYS A 40 7.34 14.48 -2.95
CA LYS A 40 7.66 13.14 -2.45
C LYS A 40 7.49 12.05 -3.52
N LEU A 41 6.52 12.19 -4.41
CA LEU A 41 6.35 11.28 -5.52
C LEU A 41 7.55 11.30 -6.47
N LYS A 42 8.14 12.48 -6.75
CA LYS A 42 9.36 12.60 -7.56
C LYS A 42 10.55 11.88 -6.91
N GLU A 43 10.74 12.08 -5.61
CA GLU A 43 11.78 11.38 -4.84
C GLU A 43 11.61 9.85 -4.94
N VAL A 44 10.36 9.35 -4.86
CA VAL A 44 10.06 7.92 -5.04
C VAL A 44 10.41 7.45 -6.46
N CYS A 45 10.05 8.21 -7.49
CA CYS A 45 10.37 7.86 -8.88
C CYS A 45 11.87 7.72 -9.12
N GLU A 46 12.67 8.62 -8.53
CA GLU A 46 14.12 8.63 -8.64
C GLU A 46 14.77 7.53 -7.80
N PHE A 47 14.31 7.31 -6.57
CA PHE A 47 14.87 6.33 -5.66
C PHE A 47 14.82 4.90 -6.23
N TYR A 48 13.71 4.53 -6.88
CA TYR A 48 13.54 3.21 -7.49
C TYR A 48 14.06 3.12 -8.93
N ALA A 49 14.67 4.18 -9.47
CA ALA A 49 15.21 4.18 -10.82
C ALA A 49 16.30 3.11 -11.00
N TYR A 50 17.19 2.93 -10.03
CA TYR A 50 18.41 2.15 -10.21
C TYR A 50 18.17 0.67 -10.55
N PRO A 51 18.84 0.11 -11.59
CA PRO A 51 19.85 0.70 -12.48
C PRO A 51 19.29 1.28 -13.80
N ALA A 52 17.97 1.44 -13.90
CA ALA A 52 17.25 1.91 -15.06
C ALA A 52 16.87 3.40 -14.96
N GLU A 53 16.00 3.85 -15.87
CA GLU A 53 15.40 5.18 -15.84
C GLU A 53 14.41 5.33 -14.67
N PRO A 54 14.24 6.55 -14.13
CA PRO A 54 13.22 6.84 -13.13
C PRO A 54 11.82 6.42 -13.58
N TYR A 55 11.01 6.01 -12.62
CA TYR A 55 9.62 5.64 -12.91
C TYR A 55 8.83 6.86 -13.34
N SER A 56 7.85 6.67 -14.22
CA SER A 56 6.80 7.68 -14.38
C SER A 56 5.97 7.79 -13.09
N GLU A 57 5.35 8.94 -12.86
CA GLU A 57 4.48 9.16 -11.70
C GLU A 57 3.38 8.11 -11.59
N VAL A 58 2.81 7.69 -12.73
CA VAL A 58 1.80 6.62 -12.80
C VAL A 58 2.38 5.29 -12.35
N GLU A 59 3.55 4.89 -12.86
CA GLU A 59 4.19 3.63 -12.48
C GLU A 59 4.57 3.61 -10.99
N ALA A 60 5.04 4.73 -10.46
CA ALA A 60 5.35 4.86 -9.03
C ALA A 60 4.08 4.72 -8.17
N ILE A 61 2.97 5.37 -8.54
CA ILE A 61 1.69 5.25 -7.82
C ILE A 61 1.17 3.81 -7.89
N GLU A 62 1.18 3.17 -9.07
CA GLU A 62 0.79 1.77 -9.25
C GLU A 62 1.63 0.84 -8.36
N ALA A 63 2.95 1.03 -8.36
CA ALA A 63 3.86 0.23 -7.53
C ALA A 63 3.61 0.44 -6.03
N CYS A 64 3.34 1.67 -5.59
CA CYS A 64 2.98 1.99 -4.21
C CYS A 64 1.69 1.29 -3.78
N ILE A 65 0.66 1.29 -4.64
CA ILE A 65 -0.62 0.60 -4.37
C ILE A 65 -0.40 -0.91 -4.26
N LEU A 66 0.35 -1.50 -5.19
CA LEU A 66 0.66 -2.94 -5.17
C LEU A 66 1.44 -3.34 -3.92
N ARG A 67 2.43 -2.53 -3.52
CA ARG A 67 3.18 -2.75 -2.28
C ARG A 67 2.27 -2.68 -1.06
N ALA A 68 1.49 -1.62 -0.93
CA ALA A 68 0.56 -1.46 0.18
C ALA A 68 -0.43 -2.62 0.27
N HIS A 69 -0.95 -3.11 -0.87
CA HIS A 69 -1.83 -4.27 -0.91
C HIS A 69 -1.14 -5.56 -0.47
N ASN A 70 0.10 -5.81 -0.91
CA ASN A 70 0.86 -6.99 -0.48
C ASN A 70 1.12 -7.01 1.03
N ASP A 71 1.28 -5.82 1.64
CA ASP A 71 1.51 -5.69 3.08
C ASP A 71 0.23 -5.90 3.91
N MET A 72 -0.97 -5.84 3.29
CA MET A 72 -2.25 -5.97 4.02
C MET A 72 -2.39 -7.30 4.77
N ALA A 73 -2.06 -8.43 4.13
CA ALA A 73 -2.22 -9.75 4.75
C ALA A 73 -1.27 -9.98 5.93
N PRO A 74 0.05 -9.70 5.82
CA PRO A 74 0.95 -9.71 6.97
C PRO A 74 0.49 -8.78 8.10
N ILE A 75 0.06 -7.56 7.78
CA ILE A 75 -0.45 -6.62 8.78
C ILE A 75 -1.69 -7.20 9.48
N GLN A 76 -2.62 -7.80 8.74
CA GLN A 76 -3.81 -8.44 9.33
C GLN A 76 -3.43 -9.58 10.30
N GLN A 77 -2.41 -10.38 9.96
CA GLN A 77 -1.91 -11.44 10.84
C GLN A 77 -1.22 -10.87 12.09
N GLU A 78 -0.37 -9.85 11.94
CA GLU A 78 0.30 -9.17 13.07
C GLU A 78 -0.71 -8.54 14.05
N LEU A 79 -1.80 -7.97 13.53
CA LEU A 79 -2.81 -7.33 14.35
C LEU A 79 -3.62 -8.30 15.23
N GLY A 80 -3.74 -9.57 14.81
CA GLY A 80 -4.46 -10.59 15.57
C GLY A 80 -5.92 -10.21 15.88
N THR A 81 -6.39 -10.54 17.07
CA THR A 81 -7.75 -10.26 17.53
C THR A 81 -7.79 -9.14 18.55
N CYS A 82 -8.92 -8.42 18.59
CA CYS A 82 -9.17 -7.38 19.58
C CYS A 82 -9.22 -8.00 20.99
N SER A 83 -8.40 -7.50 21.91
CA SER A 83 -8.37 -7.98 23.30
C SER A 83 -9.68 -7.78 24.07
N LYS A 84 -10.59 -6.93 23.58
CA LYS A 84 -11.89 -6.68 24.21
C LYS A 84 -13.05 -7.47 23.60
N CYS A 85 -13.18 -7.48 22.28
CA CYS A 85 -14.31 -8.11 21.59
C CYS A 85 -13.96 -9.46 20.93
N GLY A 86 -12.68 -9.85 20.92
CA GLY A 86 -12.21 -11.11 20.33
C GLY A 86 -12.18 -11.13 18.80
N GLU A 87 -12.62 -10.06 18.14
CA GLU A 87 -12.77 -10.03 16.68
C GLU A 87 -11.48 -9.72 15.94
N GLN A 88 -11.40 -10.19 14.69
CA GLN A 88 -10.24 -10.01 13.83
C GLN A 88 -10.02 -8.53 13.47
N LEU A 89 -8.87 -8.00 13.85
CA LEU A 89 -8.44 -6.67 13.42
C LEU A 89 -7.91 -6.73 11.97
N PRO A 90 -8.14 -5.68 11.14
CA PRO A 90 -8.77 -4.40 11.44
C PRO A 90 -10.28 -4.34 11.05
N GLN A 91 -10.96 -5.47 10.84
CA GLN A 91 -12.30 -5.49 10.22
C GLN A 91 -13.37 -4.82 11.10
N GLY A 92 -13.19 -4.80 12.42
CA GLY A 92 -14.10 -4.14 13.37
C GLY A 92 -14.30 -4.98 14.62
N CYS A 93 -14.85 -4.37 15.67
CA CYS A 93 -15.87 -5.07 16.46
C CYS A 93 -17.15 -4.93 15.62
N ALA A 94 -17.71 -6.04 15.20
CA ALA A 94 -18.79 -6.18 14.27
C ALA A 94 -19.87 -5.19 14.67
N LYS A 95 -20.17 -4.29 13.75
CA LYS A 95 -21.42 -3.54 13.80
C LYS A 95 -22.51 -4.58 14.10
N LEU A 96 -23.13 -4.53 15.28
CA LEU A 96 -24.43 -5.15 15.63
C LEU A 96 -24.46 -6.57 16.24
N ALA A 97 -23.43 -7.05 16.94
CA ALA A 97 -23.60 -8.19 17.87
C ALA A 97 -23.67 -7.70 19.33
N SER A 98 -24.54 -8.31 20.15
CA SER A 98 -24.66 -8.05 21.58
C SER A 98 -23.34 -8.38 22.29
N GLY A 99 -22.44 -7.39 22.39
CA GLY A 99 -21.10 -7.50 22.97
C GLY A 99 -20.01 -6.65 22.30
N GLY A 100 -20.26 -6.04 21.13
CA GLY A 100 -19.28 -5.15 20.48
C GLY A 100 -19.16 -3.78 21.16
N LEU A 101 -17.94 -3.31 21.45
CA LEU A 101 -17.74 -1.95 21.99
C LEU A 101 -18.13 -0.87 20.99
N PHE A 102 -18.79 0.17 21.48
CA PHE A 102 -19.18 1.35 20.70
C PHE A 102 -17.96 1.99 20.00
N LYS A 103 -18.11 2.34 18.72
CA LYS A 103 -17.09 3.12 17.99
C LYS A 103 -16.97 4.50 18.65
N GLY A 104 -15.86 4.75 19.34
CA GLY A 104 -15.66 5.99 20.10
C GLY A 104 -15.28 5.77 21.57
N ASP A 105 -15.31 4.52 22.05
CA ASP A 105 -14.65 4.19 23.32
C ASP A 105 -13.15 4.53 23.23
N ALA A 106 -12.64 5.26 24.22
CA ALA A 106 -11.25 5.75 24.24
C ALA A 106 -10.22 4.61 24.22
N GLN A 107 -10.61 3.42 24.67
CA GLN A 107 -9.78 2.22 24.70
C GLN A 107 -10.05 1.27 23.52
N CYS A 108 -10.94 1.63 22.59
CA CYS A 108 -11.16 0.82 21.39
C CYS A 108 -9.95 0.93 20.46
N TRP A 109 -9.50 -0.22 19.93
CA TRP A 109 -8.38 -0.27 18.98
C TRP A 109 -8.62 0.65 17.78
N HIS A 110 -9.85 0.78 17.28
CA HIS A 110 -10.17 1.69 16.18
C HIS A 110 -10.06 3.18 16.54
N THR A 111 -10.30 3.53 17.80
CA THR A 111 -10.14 4.90 18.31
C THR A 111 -8.65 5.23 18.49
N ILE A 112 -7.87 4.29 19.02
CA ILE A 112 -6.43 4.46 19.27
C ILE A 112 -5.62 4.39 17.96
N ASN A 113 -5.92 3.40 17.11
CA ASN A 113 -5.05 2.98 16.00
C ASN A 113 -5.61 3.28 14.61
N ARG A 114 -6.77 3.99 14.50
CA ARG A 114 -7.40 4.52 13.27
C ARG A 114 -6.64 4.10 12.01
N VAL A 115 -6.88 2.86 11.53
CA VAL A 115 -6.03 2.12 10.57
C VAL A 115 -5.25 3.08 9.68
N ARG A 116 -4.00 3.36 10.06
CA ARG A 116 -3.23 4.36 9.33
C ARG A 116 -2.74 3.66 8.07
N ILE A 117 -3.01 4.25 6.90
CA ILE A 117 -2.34 3.87 5.65
C ILE A 117 -0.80 4.07 5.78
N TYR A 118 -0.38 4.81 6.81
CA TYR A 118 1.01 5.09 7.15
C TYR A 118 1.31 4.69 8.60
N THR A 119 2.15 3.67 8.79
CA THR A 119 2.82 3.44 10.08
C THR A 119 3.90 4.54 10.22
N PRO A 120 3.82 5.44 11.22
CA PRO A 120 5.00 6.24 11.57
C PRO A 120 6.10 5.25 11.94
N GLY A 121 7.28 5.45 11.39
CA GLY A 121 8.38 4.47 11.38
C GLY A 121 8.47 3.64 12.66
N ARG A 122 8.57 2.32 12.49
CA ARG A 122 9.12 1.46 13.54
C ARG A 122 10.48 2.05 13.90
N ALA A 123 10.60 2.56 15.13
CA ALA A 123 11.90 2.84 15.75
C ALA A 123 12.69 1.54 15.87
#